data_AF-A0A7C6HJ08-F1
#
_entry.id   AF-A0A7C6HJ08-F1
#
_cell.length_a   1.000
_cell.length_b   1.000
_cell.length_c   1.000
_cell.angle_alpha   90.00
_cell.angle_beta   90.00
_cell.angle_gamma   90.00
#
_symmetry.space_group_name_H-M   'P 1'
#
loop_
_entity.id
_entity.type
_entity.pdbx_description
1 polymer ?
#
loop_
_entity_poly.entity_id
_entity_poly.type
_entity_poly.pdbx_seq_one_letter_code
_entity_poly.pdbx_strand_id
1 'polypeptide(L)'
;GYNYEPTAAITTKIMHAQTMAFMVLALSQLVHAFNARSQVFSVFTMKPNKALIYALFISLALQLAAVSFGFTQRLFEVEFPDFKQWLIIIGLSLVPLIVVEITKIFKRKKINL
;
A
#
# COMPACT_ATOMS: atom_id res chain seq x y z
N GLY A 1 -41.03 11.87 -12.01
CA GLY A 1 -40.26 12.14 -10.79
C GLY A 1 -38.93 11.46 -10.92
N TYR A 2 -37.85 12.23 -10.97
CA TYR A 2 -36.51 11.64 -10.89
C TYR A 2 -36.38 11.07 -9.47
N ASN A 3 -36.40 9.74 -9.37
CA ASN A 3 -36.07 9.05 -8.14
C ASN A 3 -34.57 9.27 -7.90
N TYR A 4 -34.23 10.43 -7.32
CA TYR A 4 -32.96 10.62 -6.66
C TYR A 4 -32.97 9.65 -5.46
N GLU A 5 -32.15 8.61 -5.51
CA GLU A 5 -31.53 8.04 -4.31
C GLU A 5 -30.11 8.65 -4.20
N PRO A 6 -29.97 9.93 -3.81
CA PRO A 6 -28.74 10.67 -4.06
C PRO A 6 -27.64 10.35 -3.04
N THR A 7 -27.99 9.82 -1.88
CA THR A 7 -27.05 9.67 -0.76
C THR A 7 -26.38 8.30 -0.77
N ALA A 8 -27.14 7.22 -0.95
CA ALA A 8 -26.62 5.85 -0.86
C ALA A 8 -25.56 5.57 -1.95
N ALA A 9 -25.82 5.95 -3.20
CA ALA A 9 -24.89 5.73 -4.30
C ALA A 9 -23.60 6.57 -4.18
N ILE A 10 -23.67 7.76 -3.59
CA ILE A 10 -22.49 8.61 -3.36
C ILE A 10 -21.66 8.04 -2.20
N THR A 11 -22.29 7.63 -1.10
CA THR A 11 -21.61 7.01 0.04
C THR A 11 -20.84 5.76 -0.39
N THR A 12 -21.44 4.87 -1.18
CA THR A 12 -20.74 3.67 -1.70
C THR A 12 -19.50 4.03 -2.53
N LYS A 13 -19.59 5.04 -3.40
CA LYS A 13 -18.43 5.51 -4.19
C LYS A 13 -17.31 6.08 -3.30
N ILE A 14 -17.67 6.82 -2.24
CA ILE A 14 -16.72 7.38 -1.28
C ILE A 14 -16.03 6.25 -0.50
N MET A 15 -16.79 5.29 0.03
CA MET A 15 -16.27 4.11 0.74
C MET A 15 -15.29 3.31 -0.13
N HIS A 16 -15.63 3.08 -1.40
CA HIS A 16 -14.74 2.43 -2.36
C HIS A 16 -13.43 3.21 -2.54
N ALA A 17 -13.51 4.52 -2.80
CA ALA A 17 -12.33 5.36 -3.02
C ALA A 17 -11.45 5.44 -1.76
N GLN A 18 -12.06 5.55 -0.58
CA GLN A 18 -11.38 5.57 0.71
C GLN A 18 -10.67 4.26 1.00
N THR A 19 -11.33 3.12 0.74
CA THR A 19 -10.71 1.79 0.85
C THR A 19 -9.50 1.68 -0.07
N MET A 20 -9.64 2.06 -1.34
CA MET A 20 -8.53 2.01 -2.30
C MET A 20 -7.38 2.93 -1.89
N ALA A 21 -7.67 4.16 -1.47
CA ALA A 21 -6.67 5.11 -1.02
C ALA A 21 -5.94 4.62 0.23
N PHE A 22 -6.68 4.17 1.26
CA PHE A 22 -6.12 3.60 2.47
C PHE A 22 -5.22 2.40 2.17
N MET A 23 -5.70 1.47 1.34
CA MET A 23 -4.96 0.26 0.98
C MET A 23 -3.67 0.57 0.20
N VAL A 24 -3.77 1.41 -0.83
CA VAL A 24 -2.62 1.85 -1.63
C VAL A 24 -1.60 2.55 -0.74
N LEU A 25 -2.04 3.48 0.12
CA LEU A 25 -1.15 4.25 0.99
C LEU A 25 -0.42 3.35 1.98
N ALA A 26 -1.12 2.46 2.68
CA ALA A 26 -0.49 1.60 3.68
C ALA A 26 0.46 0.56 3.04
N LEU A 27 0.10 -0.02 1.90
CA LEU A 27 1.02 -0.91 1.16
C LEU A 27 2.22 -0.15 0.58
N SER A 28 1.99 1.05 0.04
CA SER A 28 3.03 1.96 -0.45
C SER A 28 4.04 2.30 0.64
N GLN A 29 3.56 2.62 1.86
CA GLN A 29 4.40 2.87 3.02
C GLN A 29 5.17 1.62 3.45
N LEU A 30 4.55 0.44 3.40
CA LEU A 30 5.20 -0.82 3.73
C LEU A 30 6.37 -1.14 2.79
N VAL A 31 6.10 -1.03 1.49
CA VAL A 31 7.08 -1.22 0.41
C VAL A 31 8.19 -0.16 0.51
N HIS A 32 7.82 1.09 0.75
CA HIS A 32 8.78 2.17 0.94
C HIS A 32 9.65 1.95 2.18
N ALA A 33 9.09 1.58 3.33
CA ALA A 33 9.84 1.30 4.56
C ALA A 33 10.80 0.12 4.38
N PHE A 34 10.37 -0.93 3.68
CA PHE A 34 11.22 -2.06 3.32
C PHE A 34 12.41 -1.62 2.47
N ASN A 35 12.17 -0.82 1.43
CA ASN A 35 13.22 -0.36 0.51
C ASN A 35 14.13 0.73 1.13
N ALA A 36 13.55 1.65 1.92
CA ALA A 36 14.26 2.69 2.64
C ALA A 36 15.22 2.09 3.69
N ARG A 37 14.83 1.02 4.38
CA ARG A 37 15.76 0.28 5.25
C ARG A 37 16.83 -0.48 4.44
N SER A 38 16.52 -0.90 3.23
CA SER A 38 17.52 -1.41 2.26
C SER A 38 18.44 -0.30 1.71
N GLN A 39 18.45 0.93 2.24
CA GLN A 39 19.33 1.98 1.73
C GLN A 39 20.81 1.74 1.96
N VAL A 40 21.23 0.86 2.88
CA VAL A 40 22.66 0.60 3.09
C VAL A 40 23.22 -0.34 2.01
N PHE A 41 22.45 -1.31 1.48
CA PHE A 41 22.89 -2.21 0.40
C PHE A 41 21.75 -2.67 -0.51
N SER A 42 22.03 -2.97 -1.77
CA SER A 42 21.03 -3.39 -2.78
C SER A 42 20.14 -4.55 -2.30
N VAL A 43 18.83 -4.49 -2.56
CA VAL A 43 17.85 -5.55 -2.22
C VAL A 43 18.26 -6.91 -2.82
N PHE A 44 18.97 -6.88 -3.95
CA PHE A 44 19.50 -8.06 -4.64
C PHE A 44 20.84 -8.60 -4.11
N THR A 45 21.51 -7.89 -3.19
CA THR A 45 22.87 -8.25 -2.75
C THR A 45 22.96 -8.62 -1.26
N MET A 46 21.95 -8.26 -0.44
CA MET A 46 21.99 -8.49 1.00
C MET A 46 20.95 -9.52 1.44
N LYS A 47 21.34 -10.47 2.31
CA LYS A 47 20.42 -11.42 2.95
C LYS A 47 19.27 -10.65 3.62
N PRO A 48 18.00 -10.95 3.32
CA PRO A 48 16.88 -10.22 3.91
C PRO A 48 16.86 -10.45 5.42
N ASN A 49 16.77 -9.37 6.20
CA ASN A 49 16.69 -9.46 7.65
C ASN A 49 15.31 -10.02 8.04
N LYS A 50 15.29 -11.14 8.75
CA LYS A 50 14.06 -11.81 9.21
C LYS A 50 13.13 -10.85 9.97
N ALA A 51 13.67 -9.93 10.77
CA ALA A 51 12.86 -8.94 11.49
C ALA A 51 12.09 -7.98 10.55
N LEU A 52 12.66 -7.65 9.39
CA LEU A 52 12.00 -6.82 8.37
C LEU A 52 10.88 -7.58 7.68
N ILE A 53 11.13 -8.86 7.38
CA ILE A 53 10.12 -9.76 6.82
C ILE A 53 8.97 -9.93 7.81
N TYR A 54 9.26 -10.14 9.10
CA TYR A 54 8.24 -10.24 10.14
C TYR A 54 7.43 -8.94 10.27
N ALA A 55 8.08 -7.77 10.28
CA ALA A 55 7.37 -6.49 10.28
C ALA A 55 6.47 -6.34 9.06
N LEU A 56 6.94 -6.77 7.87
CA LEU A 56 6.15 -6.77 6.64
C LEU A 56 4.91 -7.65 6.75
N PHE A 57 5.07 -8.89 7.20
CA PHE A 57 3.95 -9.81 7.42
C PHE A 57 2.99 -9.34 8.50
N ILE A 58 3.49 -8.76 9.60
CA ILE A 58 2.65 -8.22 10.67
C ILE A 58 1.82 -7.03 10.16
N SER A 59 2.43 -6.10 9.43
CA SER A 59 1.70 -4.97 8.84
C SER A 59 0.67 -5.44 7.82
N LEU A 60 1.01 -6.42 6.98
CA LEU A 60 0.08 -6.98 5.99
C LEU A 60 -1.08 -7.71 6.69
N ALA A 61 -0.79 -8.47 7.75
CA ALA A 61 -1.81 -9.14 8.54
C ALA A 61 -2.73 -8.15 9.26
N LEU A 62 -2.18 -7.07 9.83
CA LEU A 62 -2.96 -6.03 10.47
C LEU A 62 -3.85 -5.30 9.46
N GLN A 63 -3.34 -5.08 8.25
CA GLN A 63 -4.09 -4.47 7.16
C GLN A 63 -5.22 -5.37 6.65
N LEU A 64 -4.96 -6.67 6.49
CA LEU A 64 -6.00 -7.66 6.19
C LEU A 64 -7.03 -7.74 7.31
N ALA A 65 -6.61 -7.69 8.58
CA ALA A 65 -7.52 -7.64 9.71
C ALA A 65 -8.40 -6.38 9.64
N ALA A 66 -7.82 -5.23 9.29
CA ALA A 66 -8.57 -3.98 9.18
C ALA A 66 -9.69 -4.02 8.13
N VAL A 67 -9.46 -4.69 6.98
CA VAL A 67 -10.48 -4.86 5.94
C VAL A 67 -11.38 -6.08 6.15
N SER A 68 -11.08 -6.99 7.08
CA SER A 68 -11.86 -8.22 7.31
C SER A 68 -12.77 -8.13 8.54
N PHE A 69 -12.39 -7.36 9.57
CA PHE A 69 -13.20 -7.19 10.77
C PHE A 69 -14.24 -6.08 10.58
N GLY A 70 -15.53 -6.43 10.69
CA GLY A 70 -16.64 -5.47 10.56
C GLY A 70 -16.59 -4.28 11.52
N PHE A 71 -15.92 -4.43 12.67
CA PHE A 71 -15.67 -3.31 13.59
C PHE A 71 -14.72 -2.27 12.97
N THR A 72 -13.63 -2.73 12.38
CA THR A 72 -12.61 -1.88 11.77
C THR A 72 -13.09 -1.30 10.43
N GLN A 73 -13.87 -2.06 9.67
CA GLN A 73 -14.58 -1.57 8.48
C GLN A 73 -15.48 -0.37 8.78
N ARG A 74 -16.25 -0.43 9.89
CA ARG A 74 -17.08 0.70 10.31
C ARG A 74 -16.27 1.89 10.83
N LEU A 75 -15.15 1.63 11.52
CA LEU A 75 -14.30 2.69 12.08
C LEU A 75 -13.54 3.47 11.00
N PHE A 76 -13.05 2.77 9.97
CA PHE A 76 -12.27 3.36 8.89
C PHE A 76 -13.09 3.61 7.62
N GLU A 77 -14.39 3.30 7.64
CA GLU A 77 -15.28 3.41 6.48
C GLU A 77 -14.70 2.69 5.25
N VAL A 78 -14.16 1.49 5.49
CA VAL A 78 -13.55 0.63 4.47
C VAL A 78 -14.35 -0.64 4.25
N GLU A 79 -14.27 -1.19 3.05
CA GLU A 79 -14.91 -2.44 2.66
C GLU A 79 -13.89 -3.43 2.09
N PHE A 80 -14.33 -4.68 1.85
CA PHE A 80 -13.45 -5.69 1.28
C PHE A 80 -13.26 -5.44 -0.23
N PRO A 81 -12.03 -5.19 -0.72
CA PRO A 81 -11.81 -4.90 -2.12
C PRO A 81 -12.06 -6.11 -3.02
N ASP A 82 -12.62 -5.87 -4.21
CA ASP A 82 -12.75 -6.88 -5.25
C ASP A 82 -11.38 -7.25 -5.86
N PHE A 83 -11.27 -8.42 -6.52
CA PHE A 83 -10.04 -8.90 -7.13
C PHE A 83 -9.39 -7.87 -8.08
N LYS A 84 -10.19 -7.14 -8.87
CA LYS A 84 -9.67 -6.09 -9.75
C LYS A 84 -9.05 -4.93 -8.97
N GLN A 85 -9.69 -4.53 -7.86
CA GLN A 85 -9.20 -3.45 -7.02
C GLN A 85 -7.89 -3.86 -6.34
N TRP A 86 -7.78 -5.11 -5.88
CA TRP A 86 -6.52 -5.66 -5.37
C TRP A 86 -5.37 -5.53 -6.36
N LEU A 87 -5.60 -5.83 -7.64
CA LEU A 87 -4.57 -5.69 -8.67
C LEU A 87 -4.10 -4.23 -8.83
N ILE A 88 -5.05 -3.29 -8.83
CA ILE A 88 -4.75 -1.84 -8.90
C ILE A 88 -3.99 -1.39 -7.65
N ILE A 89 -4.43 -1.82 -6.48
CA ILE A 89 -3.83 -1.49 -5.19
C ILE A 89 -2.37 -1.94 -5.17
N ILE A 90 -2.11 -3.20 -5.54
CA ILE A 90 -0.76 -3.76 -5.62
C ILE A 90 0.07 -2.99 -6.64
N GLY A 91 -0.45 -2.77 -7.85
CA GLY A 91 0.26 -2.04 -8.91
C GLY A 91 0.68 -0.63 -8.50
N LEU A 92 -0.21 0.13 -7.87
CA LEU A 92 0.07 1.49 -7.38
C LEU A 92 1.01 1.49 -6.16
N SER A 93 0.90 0.49 -5.27
CA SER A 93 1.75 0.39 -4.09
C SER A 93 3.23 0.12 -4.41
N LEU A 94 3.54 -0.32 -5.63
CA LEU A 94 4.90 -0.54 -6.11
C LEU A 94 5.57 0.74 -6.64
N VAL A 95 4.81 1.81 -6.91
CA VAL A 95 5.37 3.10 -7.39
C VAL A 95 6.51 3.63 -6.50
N PRO A 96 6.39 3.68 -5.17
CA PRO A 96 7.49 4.12 -4.30
C PRO A 96 8.75 3.26 -4.41
N LEU A 97 8.60 1.95 -4.67
CA LEU A 97 9.74 1.06 -4.88
C LEU A 97 10.55 1.52 -6.10
N ILE A 98 9.84 1.72 -7.22
CA ILE A 98 10.44 2.17 -8.49
C ILE A 98 11.11 3.53 -8.30
N VAL A 99 10.44 4.49 -7.65
CA VAL A 99 10.98 5.83 -7.38
C VAL A 99 12.27 5.79 -6.56
N VAL A 100 12.30 4.97 -5.50
CA VAL A 100 13.49 4.85 -4.63
C VAL A 100 14.64 4.16 -5.38
N GLU A 101 14.34 3.14 -6.18
CA GLU A 101 15.37 2.43 -6.96
C GLU A 101 15.99 3.34 -8.02
N ILE A 102 15.18 4.13 -8.73
CA ILE A 102 15.64 5.18 -9.65
C ILE A 102 16.54 6.18 -8.91
N THR A 103 16.11 6.68 -7.75
CA THR A 103 16.88 7.62 -6.93
C THR A 103 18.25 7.04 -6.52
N LYS A 104 18.29 5.74 -6.22
CA LYS A 104 19.53 5.02 -5.86
C LYS A 104 20.49 4.94 -7.04
N ILE A 105 19.99 4.68 -8.25
CA ILE A 105 20.79 4.64 -9.48
C ILE A 105 21.43 6.02 -9.75
N PHE A 106 20.67 7.10 -9.62
CA PHE A 106 21.19 8.46 -9.79
C PHE A 106 22.22 8.83 -8.72
N LYS A 107 21.99 8.50 -7.44
CA LYS A 107 22.99 8.72 -6.37
C LYS A 107 24.27 7.92 -6.61
N ARG A 108 24.18 6.66 -7.04
CA ARG A 108 25.37 5.83 -7.32
C ARG A 108 26.18 6.36 -8.50
N LYS A 109 25.54 6.92 -9.53
CA LYS A 109 26.24 7.61 -10.63
C LYS A 109 26.96 8.88 -10.17
N LYS A 110 26.38 9.65 -9.24
CA LYS A 110 26.98 10.90 -8.75
C LYS A 110 28.18 10.71 -7.80
N ILE A 111 28.28 9.56 -7.12
CA ILE A 111 29.38 9.24 -6.20
C ILE A 111 30.61 8.66 -6.95
N ASN A 112 30.43 8.17 -8.18
CA ASN A 112 31.49 7.59 -9.01
C ASN A 112 32.07 8.57 -10.07
N LEU A 113 31.83 9.88 -9.92
CA LEU A 113 32.39 10.97 -10.73
C LEU A 113 33.16 11.92 -9.80
#